data_AF-A0A7X8W3B7-F1
#
_entry.id   AF-A0A7X8W3B7-F1
#
_cell.length_a   1.000
_cell.length_b   1.000
_cell.length_c   1.000
_cell.angle_alpha   90.00
_cell.angle_beta   90.00
_cell.angle_gamma   90.00
#
_symmetry.space_group_name_H-M   'P 1'
#
loop_
_entity.id
_entity.type
_entity.pdbx_description
1 polymer ?
#
loop_
_entity_poly.entity_id
_entity_poly.type
_entity_poly.pdbx_seq_one_letter_code
_entity_poly.pdbx_strand_id
1 'polypeptide(L)' 'MNYIAGIDGGGTKTTLICQDLKGEELLTKRFGAFNINSIGEKAFRALLVEI' A
#
# COMPACT_ATOMS: atom_id res chain seq x y z
N MET A 1 2.79 -0.61 -20.88
CA MET A 1 2.12 0.50 -20.15
C MET A 1 2.76 0.55 -18.79
N ASN A 2 3.25 1.72 -18.36
CA ASN A 2 4.01 1.85 -17.11
C ASN A 2 3.17 2.62 -16.10
N TYR A 3 3.26 2.21 -14.83
CA TYR A 3 2.53 2.81 -13.72
C TYR A 3 3.50 3.11 -12.58
N ILE A 4 3.16 4.12 -11.78
CA ILE A 4 3.87 4.46 -10.55
C ILE A 4 2.94 4.11 -9.39
N ALA A 5 3.43 3.31 -8.45
CA ALA A 5 2.70 2.96 -7.23
C ALA A 5 3.39 3.61 -6.03
N GLY A 6 2.68 4.49 -5.33
CA GLY A 6 3.10 5.08 -4.06
C GLY A 6 2.41 4.37 -2.90
N ILE A 7 3.19 3.97 -1.88
CA ILE A 7 2.68 3.32 -0.67
C ILE A 7 3.02 4.19 0.54
N ASP A 8 2.00 4.57 1.31
CA ASP A 8 2.13 5.19 2.64
C ASP A 8 1.64 4.20 3.70
N GLY A 9 2.59 3.54 4.37
CA GLY A 9 2.35 2.51 5.38
C GLY A 9 2.50 3.04 6.81
N GLY A 10 1.40 3.07 7.56
CA GLY A 10 1.37 3.56 8.94
C GLY A 10 1.00 2.50 9.98
N GLY A 11 0.90 2.93 11.24
CA GLY A 11 0.54 2.07 12.37
C GLY A 11 -0.93 1.64 12.43
N THR A 12 -1.83 2.33 11.71
CA THR A 12 -3.27 2.03 11.71
C THR A 12 -3.83 1.71 10.32
N LYS A 13 -3.24 2.27 9.27
CA LYS A 13 -3.70 2.12 7.89
C LYS A 13 -2.52 2.18 6.91
N THR A 14 -2.76 1.65 5.72
CA THR A 14 -1.85 1.74 4.56
C THR A 14 -2.63 2.29 3.38
N THR A 15 -2.06 3.22 2.61
CA THR A 15 -2.67 3.75 1.38
C THR A 15 -1.77 3.43 0.20
N LEU A 16 -2.35 2.83 -0.84
CA LEU A 16 -1.74 2.64 -2.15
C LEU A 16 -2.38 3.63 -3.12
N ILE A 17 -1.56 4.37 -3.85
CA ILE A 17 -1.99 5.22 -4.97
C ILE A 17 -1.23 4.77 -6.22
N CYS A 18 -1.96 4.46 -7.28
CA CYS A 18 -1.39 4.16 -8.59
C CYS A 18 -1.65 5.32 -9.54
N GLN A 19 -0.61 5.78 -10.24
CA GLN A 19 -0.67 6.86 -11.20
C GLN A 19 -0.10 6.43 -12.55
N ASP A 20 -0.50 7.10 -13.62
CA ASP A 20 0.21 7.04 -14.89
C ASP A 20 1.51 7.88 -14.85
N LEU A 21 2.31 7.84 -15.92
CA LEU A 21 3.57 8.60 -16.00
C LEU A 21 3.38 10.13 -16.07
N LYS A 22 2.14 10.61 -16.24
CA LYS A 22 1.80 12.05 -16.24
C LYS A 22 1.34 12.51 -14.86
N GLY A 23 1.21 11.59 -13.90
CA GLY A 23 0.75 11.86 -12.54
C GLY A 23 -0.77 11.78 -12.38
N GLU A 24 -1.50 11.32 -13.38
CA GLU A 24 -2.95 11.11 -13.25
C GLU A 24 -3.22 9.90 -12.37
N GLU A 25 -4.02 10.08 -11.32
CA GLU A 25 -4.41 8.99 -10.43
C GLU A 25 -5.37 8.02 -11.13
N LEU A 26 -4.98 6.74 -11.13
CA LEU A 26 -5.76 5.66 -11.74
C LEU A 26 -6.52 4.85 -10.68
N LEU A 27 -5.93 4.69 -9.49
CA LEU A 27 -6.49 3.89 -8.41
C LEU A 27 -5.96 4.37 -7.05
N THR A 28 -6.86 4.44 -6.07
CA THR A 28 -6.49 4.49 -4.65
C THR A 28 -7.13 3.32 -3.91
N LYS A 29 -6.33 2.61 -3.10
CA LYS A 29 -6.80 1.54 -2.22
C LYS A 29 -6.27 1.75 -0.79
N ARG A 30 -7.10 1.41 0.19
CA ARG A 30 -6.75 1.47 1.62
C ARG A 30 -6.77 0.08 2.21
N PHE A 31 -5.82 -0.17 3.10
CA PHE A 31 -5.66 -1.42 3.82
C PHE A 31 -5.47 -1.15 5.32
N GLY A 32 -5.34 -2.23 6.10
CA GLY A 32 -4.98 -2.17 7.52
C GLY A 32 -3.57 -1.64 7.76
N ALA A 33 -3.15 -1.68 9.03
CA ALA A 33 -1.83 -1.24 9.46
C ALA A 33 -0.70 -1.98 8.71
N PHE A 34 0.40 -1.27 8.39
CA PHE A 34 1.60 -1.84 7.79
C PHE A 34 2.72 -2.08 8.80
N ASN A 35 2.64 -1.46 9.99
CA ASN A 35 3.71 -1.53 10.97
C ASN A 35 3.88 -2.96 11.49
N ILE A 36 4.96 -3.63 11.10
CA ILE A 36 5.28 -5.01 11.50
C ILE A 36 5.34 -5.18 13.03
N ASN A 37 5.76 -4.15 13.77
CA ASN A 37 5.81 -4.20 15.23
C ASN A 37 4.41 -4.24 15.85
N SER A 38 3.39 -3.76 15.13
CA SER A 38 2.00 -3.72 15.59
C SER A 38 1.20 -4.94 15.17
N ILE A 39 1.43 -5.46 13.95
CA ILE A 39 0.62 -6.55 13.37
C ILE A 39 1.34 -7.92 13.33
N GLY A 40 2.64 -7.95 13.59
CA GLY A 40 3.47 -9.14 13.49
C GLY A 40 3.79 -9.56 12.04
N GLU A 41 4.80 -10.43 11.90
CA GLU A 41 5.34 -10.83 10.61
C GLU A 41 4.32 -11.52 9.69
N LYS A 42 3.47 -12.39 10.24
CA LYS A 42 2.48 -13.14 9.44
C LYS A 42 1.48 -12.21 8.75
N ALA A 43 0.91 -11.26 9.49
CA ALA A 43 -0.04 -10.31 8.95
C ALA A 43 0.65 -9.34 7.98
N PHE A 44 1.87 -8.91 8.29
CA PHE A 44 2.67 -8.07 7.42
C PHE A 44 2.94 -8.72 6.06
N ARG A 45 3.34 -9.99 6.05
CA ARG A 45 3.54 -10.77 4.82
C ARG A 45 2.25 -10.95 4.03
N ALA A 46 1.13 -11.20 4.71
CA ALA A 46 -0.16 -11.32 4.03
C ALA A 46 -0.56 -9.99 3.35
N LEU A 47 -0.32 -8.86 4.01
CA LEU A 47 -0.59 -7.54 3.45
C LEU A 47 0.31 -7.20 2.26
N LEU A 48 1.58 -7.61 2.28
CA LEU A 48 2.50 -7.48 1.13
C LEU A 48 2.06 -8.30 -0.10
N VAL A 49 1.30 -9.38 0.09
CA VAL A 49 0.75 -10.17 -1.01
C VAL A 49 -0.56 -9.58 -1.54
N GLU A 50 -1.28 -8.83 -0.70
CA GLU A 50 -2.54 -8.18 -1.07
C GLU A 50 -2.34 -6.85 -1.84
N ILE A 51 -1.22 -6.16 -1.57
CA ILE A 51 -0.79 -4.92 -2.23
C ILE A 51 -0.07 -5.24 -3.53
#